data_AF-A0A183CCQ6-F1
#
_entry.id   AF-A0A183CCQ6-F1
#
_cell.length_a   1.000
_cell.length_b   1.000
_cell.length_c   1.000
_cell.angle_alpha   90.00
_cell.angle_beta   90.00
_cell.angle_gamma   90.00
#
_symmetry.space_group_name_H-M   'P 1'
#
loop_
_entity.id
_entity.type
_entity.pdbx_description
1 polymer ?
#
loop_
_entity_poly.entity_id
_entity_poly.type
_entity_poly.pdbx_seq_one_letter_code
_entity_poly.pdbx_strand_id
1 'polypeptide(L)'
;MRALIREYRKLLGEGVYAVFYFVGHGFEANGQCYLLPIGAPGHDYGPEHCLSMDWVMDQFRDVQPAALNLILLDICRKFLPSNLDAFTAYAQTFRQGDVRVYVFSSVGDMPSAGRSGDDEADDDGHQTADNGPPTTAVDASSATGHQRASGQRLSSDGAKVPSRWALSHLAFLKFPEEFDTSKPKFCEDDVEGVSLCVMLSHLQRAKGEIICSVKLSKANVDEGEGKLVAIRERQSLGHVLITRLELDKSDQSE
;
A
#
# COMPACT_ATOMS: atom_id res chain seq x y z
N MET A 1 3.56 -9.19 5.87
CA MET A 1 2.17 -8.97 6.32
C MET A 1 1.98 -9.26 7.80
N ARG A 2 2.43 -10.41 8.33
CA ARG A 2 2.30 -10.77 9.76
C ARG A 2 2.77 -9.69 10.73
N ALA A 3 3.96 -9.11 10.52
CA ALA A 3 4.46 -8.01 11.34
C ALA A 3 3.49 -6.81 11.41
N LEU A 4 2.85 -6.43 10.29
CA LEU A 4 1.85 -5.36 10.26
C LEU A 4 0.60 -5.71 11.06
N ILE A 5 0.15 -6.97 11.00
CA ILE A 5 -0.98 -7.46 11.81
C ILE A 5 -0.67 -7.39 13.31
N ARG A 6 0.57 -7.71 13.72
CA ARG A 6 1.00 -7.58 15.12
C ARG A 6 1.02 -6.12 15.58
N GLU A 7 1.51 -5.19 14.75
CA GLU A 7 1.42 -3.76 15.07
C GLU A 7 -0.03 -3.27 15.13
N TYR A 8 -0.87 -3.70 14.18
CA TYR A 8 -2.29 -3.39 14.17
C TYR A 8 -2.99 -3.90 15.43
N ARG A 9 -2.67 -5.13 15.89
CA ARG A 9 -3.18 -5.70 17.15
C ARG A 9 -2.88 -4.81 18.35
N LYS A 10 -1.71 -4.16 18.42
CA LYS A 10 -1.34 -3.26 19.53
C LYS A 10 -2.26 -2.03 19.62
N LEU A 11 -2.96 -1.69 18.54
CA LEU A 11 -3.91 -0.58 18.48
C LEU A 11 -5.35 -0.99 18.84
N LEU A 12 -5.61 -2.29 18.95
CA LEU A 12 -6.92 -2.81 19.33
C LEU A 12 -7.12 -2.67 20.86
N GLY A 13 -8.36 -2.43 21.27
CA GLY A 13 -8.73 -2.29 22.67
C GLY A 13 -10.24 -2.14 22.87
N GLU A 14 -10.67 -2.01 24.11
CA GLU A 14 -12.06 -1.80 24.48
C GLU A 14 -12.62 -0.54 23.78
N GLY A 15 -13.79 -0.68 23.14
CA GLY A 15 -14.46 0.44 22.47
C GLY A 15 -13.89 0.82 21.10
N VAL A 16 -12.79 0.19 20.64
CA VAL A 16 -12.19 0.46 19.34
C VAL A 16 -13.04 -0.14 18.21
N TYR A 17 -13.13 0.57 17.09
CA TYR A 17 -13.67 0.01 15.85
C TYR A 17 -12.51 -0.48 14.98
N ALA A 18 -12.44 -1.79 14.81
CA ALA A 18 -11.42 -2.44 14.01
C ALA A 18 -11.94 -2.63 12.58
N VAL A 19 -11.20 -2.11 11.60
CA VAL A 19 -11.48 -2.32 10.18
C VAL A 19 -10.24 -2.90 9.51
N PHE A 20 -10.38 -4.09 8.93
CA PHE A 20 -9.34 -4.73 8.14
C PHE A 20 -9.82 -4.87 6.69
N TYR A 21 -9.10 -4.22 5.78
CA TYR A 21 -9.37 -4.27 4.35
C TYR A 21 -8.17 -4.83 3.60
N PHE A 22 -8.41 -5.83 2.74
CA PHE A 22 -7.38 -6.39 1.89
C PHE A 22 -7.88 -6.53 0.46
N VAL A 23 -7.03 -6.13 -0.49
CA VAL A 23 -7.23 -6.30 -1.93
C VAL A 23 -6.01 -6.98 -2.50
N GLY A 24 -6.23 -8.03 -3.28
CA GLY A 24 -5.15 -8.70 -3.99
C GLY A 24 -5.40 -10.18 -4.21
N HIS A 25 -4.32 -10.93 -4.39
CA HIS A 25 -4.42 -12.37 -4.54
C HIS A 25 -4.76 -13.03 -3.21
N GLY A 26 -5.67 -13.99 -3.30
CA GLY A 26 -6.06 -14.84 -2.20
C GLY A 26 -6.70 -16.10 -2.75
N PHE A 27 -7.03 -17.01 -1.85
CA PHE A 27 -7.71 -18.24 -2.19
C PHE A 27 -8.44 -18.82 -0.98
N GLU A 28 -9.28 -19.82 -1.23
CA GLU A 28 -9.99 -20.55 -0.20
C GLU A 28 -9.56 -22.02 -0.17
N ALA A 29 -9.21 -22.50 1.01
CA ALA A 29 -8.84 -23.88 1.27
C ALA A 29 -9.76 -24.42 2.37
N ASN A 30 -10.66 -25.35 2.02
CA ASN A 30 -11.60 -25.96 2.96
C ASN A 30 -12.41 -24.94 3.79
N GLY A 31 -12.96 -23.92 3.11
CA GLY A 31 -13.70 -22.83 3.76
C GLY A 31 -12.84 -21.81 4.52
N GLN A 32 -11.52 -21.96 4.52
CA GLN A 32 -10.59 -21.03 5.17
C GLN A 32 -9.98 -20.08 4.13
N CYS A 33 -10.02 -18.78 4.40
CA CYS A 33 -9.48 -17.77 3.50
C CYS A 33 -7.99 -17.53 3.77
N TYR A 34 -7.21 -17.47 2.70
CA TYR A 34 -5.79 -17.14 2.72
C TYR A 34 -5.51 -15.94 1.82
N LEU A 35 -4.71 -15.00 2.32
CA LEU A 35 -4.20 -13.87 1.55
C LEU A 35 -2.78 -14.20 1.08
N LEU A 36 -2.49 -13.96 -0.20
CA LEU A 36 -1.23 -14.31 -0.82
C LEU A 36 -0.34 -13.06 -0.97
N PRO A 37 0.82 -13.00 -0.29
CA PRO A 37 1.78 -11.91 -0.47
C PRO A 37 2.45 -11.91 -1.84
N ILE A 38 2.83 -10.71 -2.31
CA ILE A 38 3.63 -10.51 -3.53
C ILE A 38 4.98 -11.25 -3.53
N GLY A 39 5.49 -11.63 -2.36
CA GLY A 39 6.76 -12.34 -2.21
C GLY A 39 6.61 -13.86 -2.03
N ALA A 40 5.39 -14.40 -2.12
CA ALA A 40 5.18 -15.84 -2.03
C ALA A 40 5.80 -16.56 -3.25
N PRO A 41 6.32 -17.79 -3.10
CA PRO A 41 6.79 -18.58 -4.22
C PRO A 41 5.69 -18.79 -5.27
N GLY A 42 6.06 -18.79 -6.56
CA GLY A 42 5.12 -18.98 -7.66
C GLY A 42 4.58 -20.41 -7.79
N HIS A 43 5.24 -21.40 -7.16
CA HIS A 43 4.82 -22.80 -7.10
C HIS A 43 5.17 -23.37 -5.72
N ASP A 44 4.50 -24.47 -5.35
CA ASP A 44 4.76 -25.25 -4.12
C ASP A 44 4.76 -24.43 -2.82
N TYR A 45 3.97 -23.36 -2.77
CA TYR A 45 3.89 -22.54 -1.57
C TYR A 45 3.04 -23.23 -0.48
N GLY A 46 3.52 -23.18 0.76
CA GLY A 46 2.81 -23.66 1.94
C GLY A 46 1.99 -22.59 2.67
N PRO A 47 1.23 -22.97 3.72
CA PRO A 47 0.50 -22.05 4.58
C PRO A 47 1.39 -20.98 5.25
N GLU A 48 2.66 -21.29 5.50
CA GLU A 48 3.67 -20.38 6.04
C GLU A 48 3.98 -19.19 5.13
N HIS A 49 3.83 -19.35 3.81
CA HIS A 49 4.03 -18.28 2.85
C HIS A 49 2.78 -17.41 2.63
N CYS A 50 1.65 -17.80 3.21
CA CYS A 50 0.37 -17.11 3.11
C CYS A 50 -0.02 -16.49 4.46
N LEU A 51 -1.01 -15.60 4.43
CA LEU A 51 -1.67 -15.10 5.64
C LEU A 51 -3.01 -15.79 5.81
N SER A 52 -3.12 -16.69 6.80
CA SER A 52 -4.39 -17.31 7.18
C SER A 52 -5.30 -16.28 7.85
N MET A 53 -6.56 -16.18 7.41
CA MET A 53 -7.52 -15.32 8.09
C MET A 53 -7.94 -15.85 9.46
N ASP A 54 -7.92 -17.16 9.69
CA ASP A 54 -8.12 -17.72 11.04
C ASP A 54 -7.02 -17.27 12.00
N TRP A 55 -5.76 -17.22 11.55
CA TRP A 55 -4.68 -16.64 12.35
C TRP A 55 -4.92 -15.15 12.64
N VAL A 56 -5.35 -14.36 11.63
CA VAL A 56 -5.67 -12.94 11.83
C VAL A 56 -6.81 -12.76 12.83
N MET A 57 -7.87 -13.59 12.74
CA MET A 57 -8.98 -13.57 13.70
C MET A 57 -8.52 -13.90 15.10
N ASP A 58 -7.63 -14.88 15.25
CA ASP A 58 -7.05 -15.26 16.53
C ASP A 58 -6.25 -14.10 17.15
N GLN A 59 -5.43 -13.40 16.33
CA GLN A 59 -4.73 -12.19 16.78
C GLN A 59 -5.67 -11.08 17.26
N PHE A 60 -6.87 -10.97 16.69
CA PHE A 60 -7.86 -9.94 17.08
C PHE A 60 -8.71 -10.38 18.27
N ARG A 61 -8.94 -11.69 18.45
CA ARG A 61 -9.76 -12.25 19.52
C ARG A 61 -9.12 -12.11 20.90
N ASP A 62 -7.79 -12.21 20.97
CA ASP A 62 -7.04 -12.05 22.23
C ASP A 62 -7.20 -10.67 22.88
N VAL A 63 -7.75 -9.69 22.15
CA VAL A 63 -7.96 -8.32 22.63
C VAL A 63 -9.44 -8.16 23.02
N GLN A 64 -9.71 -7.57 24.20
CA GLN A 64 -11.06 -7.29 24.71
C GLN A 64 -12.01 -6.79 23.62
N PRO A 65 -13.33 -7.10 23.68
CA PRO A 65 -14.20 -6.99 22.52
C PRO A 65 -14.20 -5.56 21.97
N ALA A 66 -13.53 -5.39 20.84
CA ALA A 66 -13.67 -4.21 20.00
C ALA A 66 -15.17 -3.95 19.82
N ALA A 67 -15.59 -2.70 19.91
CA ALA A 67 -17.00 -2.36 19.75
C ALA A 67 -17.52 -2.68 18.34
N LEU A 68 -16.61 -2.79 17.36
CA LEU A 68 -16.88 -3.34 16.03
C LEU A 68 -15.63 -4.05 15.48
N ASN A 69 -15.83 -5.22 14.86
CA ASN A 69 -14.84 -5.89 14.03
C ASN A 69 -15.37 -6.05 12.62
N LEU A 70 -14.87 -5.26 11.67
CA LEU A 70 -15.25 -5.31 10.25
C LEU A 70 -14.07 -5.81 9.41
N ILE A 71 -14.32 -6.85 8.63
CA ILE A 71 -13.34 -7.42 7.70
C ILE A 71 -13.92 -7.37 6.30
N LEU A 72 -13.15 -6.81 5.39
CA LEU A 72 -13.49 -6.64 3.98
C LEU A 72 -12.36 -7.24 3.16
N LEU A 73 -12.63 -8.34 2.48
CA LEU A 73 -11.65 -9.02 1.63
C LEU A 73 -12.14 -8.96 0.19
N ASP A 74 -11.41 -8.26 -0.67
CA ASP A 74 -11.60 -8.23 -2.12
C ASP A 74 -10.50 -9.09 -2.77
N ILE A 75 -10.77 -10.40 -2.81
CA ILE A 75 -9.83 -11.43 -3.27
C ILE A 75 -10.53 -12.43 -4.19
N CYS A 76 -9.74 -13.03 -5.08
CA CYS A 76 -10.17 -14.24 -5.78
C CYS A 76 -10.35 -15.40 -4.79
N ARG A 77 -11.31 -16.30 -5.05
CA ARG A 77 -11.56 -17.52 -4.23
C ARG A 77 -11.37 -18.83 -4.99
N LYS A 78 -11.11 -18.77 -6.30
CA LYS A 78 -11.20 -19.92 -7.22
C LYS A 78 -9.99 -20.85 -7.23
N PHE A 79 -8.89 -20.51 -6.54
CA PHE A 79 -7.66 -21.30 -6.61
C PHE A 79 -7.60 -22.32 -5.47
N LEU A 80 -7.28 -23.57 -5.78
CA LEU A 80 -6.99 -24.58 -4.76
C LEU A 80 -5.47 -24.76 -4.69
N PRO A 81 -4.86 -24.66 -3.50
CA PRO A 81 -3.44 -24.96 -3.35
C PRO A 81 -3.18 -26.44 -3.61
N SER A 82 -1.95 -26.78 -4.02
CA SER A 82 -1.55 -28.17 -4.30
C SER A 82 -1.62 -29.09 -3.08
N ASN A 83 -1.47 -28.55 -1.87
CA ASN A 83 -1.48 -29.31 -0.61
C ASN A 83 -2.60 -28.86 0.35
N LEU A 84 -3.85 -29.15 0.00
CA LEU A 84 -5.03 -28.72 0.75
C LEU A 84 -5.01 -29.13 2.24
N ASP A 85 -4.45 -30.30 2.56
CA ASP A 85 -4.41 -30.84 3.93
C ASP A 85 -3.50 -30.01 4.83
N ALA A 86 -2.33 -29.57 4.33
CA ALA A 86 -1.43 -28.72 5.09
C ALA A 86 -2.06 -27.36 5.44
N PHE A 87 -2.75 -26.73 4.48
CA PHE A 87 -3.48 -25.49 4.74
C PHE A 87 -4.59 -25.72 5.78
N THR A 88 -5.41 -26.75 5.57
CA THR A 88 -6.50 -27.08 6.49
C THR A 88 -6.00 -27.29 7.92
N ALA A 89 -4.97 -28.11 8.10
CA ALA A 89 -4.38 -28.39 9.41
C ALA A 89 -3.83 -27.12 10.06
N TYR A 90 -3.17 -26.26 9.29
CA TYR A 90 -2.63 -24.99 9.78
C TYR A 90 -3.74 -24.07 10.32
N ALA A 91 -4.81 -23.82 9.55
CA ALA A 91 -5.90 -22.94 9.98
C ALA A 91 -6.65 -23.49 11.21
N GLN A 92 -6.79 -24.82 11.31
CA GLN A 92 -7.47 -25.45 12.46
C GLN A 92 -6.78 -25.14 13.80
N THR A 93 -5.48 -24.85 13.82
CA THR A 93 -4.77 -24.47 15.05
C THR A 93 -5.27 -23.16 15.67
N PHE A 94 -5.96 -22.31 14.90
CA PHE A 94 -6.45 -20.98 15.32
C PHE A 94 -7.98 -20.90 15.51
N ARG A 95 -8.69 -21.98 15.18
CA ARG A 95 -10.16 -22.04 15.33
C ARG A 95 -10.57 -22.20 16.79
N GLN A 96 -10.82 -21.08 17.46
CA GLN A 96 -11.47 -21.05 18.77
C GLN A 96 -12.78 -20.25 18.73
N GLY A 97 -13.92 -20.93 18.65
CA GLY A 97 -15.24 -20.29 18.67
C GLY A 97 -15.73 -19.73 17.33
N ASP A 98 -16.97 -19.23 17.33
CA ASP A 98 -17.68 -18.81 16.11
C ASP A 98 -17.36 -17.35 15.76
N VAL A 99 -16.57 -17.14 14.72
CA VAL A 99 -16.32 -15.81 14.17
C VAL A 99 -16.87 -15.75 12.74
N ARG A 100 -17.80 -14.82 12.51
CA ARG A 100 -18.37 -14.58 11.18
C ARG A 100 -17.47 -13.62 10.41
N VAL A 101 -16.77 -14.13 9.41
CA VAL A 101 -16.06 -13.31 8.43
C VAL A 101 -16.99 -13.07 7.24
N TYR A 102 -17.22 -11.80 6.91
CA TYR A 102 -17.96 -11.41 5.71
C TYR A 102 -16.96 -11.17 4.58
N VAL A 103 -17.00 -12.01 3.55
CA VAL A 103 -16.09 -11.96 2.42
C VAL A 103 -16.87 -11.54 1.19
N PHE A 104 -16.40 -10.50 0.50
CA PHE A 104 -17.01 -9.98 -0.71
C PHE A 104 -16.11 -10.30 -1.90
N SER A 105 -16.46 -11.33 -2.67
CA SER A 105 -15.71 -11.65 -3.90
C SER A 105 -16.30 -10.86 -5.05
N SER A 106 -15.48 -10.03 -5.70
CA SER A 106 -15.78 -9.56 -7.05
C SER A 106 -15.52 -10.72 -8.03
N VAL A 107 -16.57 -11.12 -8.76
CA VAL A 107 -16.43 -12.14 -9.81
C VAL A 107 -15.85 -11.45 -11.03
N GLY A 108 -14.55 -11.63 -11.26
CA GLY A 108 -13.92 -11.37 -12.53
C GLY A 108 -12.84 -12.43 -12.74
N ASP A 109 -13.09 -13.42 -13.61
CA ASP A 109 -11.98 -14.12 -14.23
C ASP A 109 -11.23 -13.07 -15.07
N MET A 110 -10.14 -12.52 -14.53
CA MET A 110 -9.07 -12.08 -15.41
C MET A 110 -8.26 -13.33 -15.76
N PRO A 111 -8.31 -13.83 -17.00
CA PRO A 111 -7.37 -14.85 -17.42
C PRO A 111 -5.96 -14.28 -17.22
N SER A 112 -5.09 -15.08 -16.63
CA SER A 112 -3.66 -14.80 -16.53
C SER A 112 -3.09 -14.65 -17.94
N ALA A 113 -3.04 -13.42 -18.44
CA ALA A 113 -2.35 -13.07 -19.66
C ALA A 113 -1.47 -11.87 -19.36
N GLY A 114 -0.16 -12.10 -19.31
CA GLY A 114 0.79 -11.02 -19.54
C GLY A 114 0.47 -10.41 -20.91
N ARG A 115 -0.08 -9.20 -20.90
CA ARG A 115 -0.13 -8.34 -22.07
C ARG A 115 0.68 -7.10 -21.73
N SER A 116 1.83 -7.03 -22.39
CA SER A 116 2.52 -5.78 -22.71
C SER A 116 1.49 -4.74 -23.12
N GLY A 117 1.53 -3.59 -22.47
CA GLY A 117 0.72 -2.45 -22.86
C GLY A 117 1.08 -2.07 -24.29
N ASP A 118 0.07 -2.10 -25.14
CA ASP A 118 -0.14 -1.34 -26.36
C ASP A 118 -1.50 -1.85 -26.88
N ASP A 119 -2.56 -1.07 -26.68
CA ASP A 119 -3.65 -0.88 -27.64
C ASP A 119 -4.82 -0.12 -26.98
N GLU A 120 -5.13 1.00 -27.60
CA GLU A 120 -6.19 1.96 -27.31
C GLU A 120 -7.41 1.61 -28.20
N ALA A 121 -8.62 1.86 -27.67
CA ALA A 121 -9.94 1.71 -28.32
C ALA A 121 -10.47 0.25 -28.42
N ASP A 122 -11.75 -0.08 -28.28
CA ASP A 122 -13.00 0.65 -28.52
C ASP A 122 -14.13 0.22 -27.56
N ASP A 123 -15.08 1.14 -27.44
CA ASP A 123 -16.42 1.08 -26.86
C ASP A 123 -17.31 -0.01 -27.51
N ASP A 124 -18.05 -0.77 -26.69
CA ASP A 124 -19.42 -1.21 -27.02
C ASP A 124 -20.06 -1.96 -25.83
N GLY A 125 -21.17 -1.40 -25.34
CA GLY A 125 -21.80 -1.77 -24.09
C GLY A 125 -22.78 -2.95 -24.11
N HIS A 126 -23.05 -3.48 -22.91
CA HIS A 126 -24.39 -3.88 -22.47
C HIS A 126 -24.41 -4.03 -20.94
N GLN A 127 -24.97 -3.04 -20.24
CA GLN A 127 -25.29 -3.11 -18.81
C GLN A 127 -26.78 -3.38 -18.65
N THR A 128 -27.14 -4.52 -18.07
CA THR A 128 -28.50 -4.80 -17.59
C THR A 128 -28.62 -4.26 -16.16
N ALA A 129 -29.33 -3.15 -16.00
CA ALA A 129 -29.70 -2.59 -14.70
C ALA A 129 -30.87 -3.40 -14.11
N ASP A 130 -30.66 -4.01 -12.93
CA ASP A 130 -31.75 -4.51 -12.10
C ASP A 130 -32.02 -3.51 -10.97
N ASN A 131 -33.28 -3.07 -10.88
CA ASN A 131 -33.74 -1.97 -10.04
C ASN A 131 -34.22 -2.50 -8.69
N GLY A 132 -33.41 -2.31 -7.64
CA GLY A 132 -33.81 -2.47 -6.24
C GLY A 132 -34.30 -1.14 -5.61
N PRO A 133 -35.21 -1.17 -4.62
CA PRO A 133 -35.99 0.00 -4.19
C PRO A 133 -35.18 0.98 -3.31
N PRO A 134 -35.63 2.25 -3.22
CA PRO A 134 -34.85 3.32 -2.60
C PRO A 134 -34.88 3.21 -1.06
N THR A 135 -33.70 3.22 -0.44
CA THR A 135 -33.59 3.32 1.02
C THR A 135 -33.59 4.79 1.45
N THR A 136 -34.47 5.05 2.39
CA THR A 136 -34.79 6.34 2.99
C THR A 136 -33.72 6.81 3.96
N ALA A 137 -33.53 8.13 3.99
CA ALA A 137 -32.57 8.85 4.82
C ALA A 137 -32.93 8.84 6.31
N VAL A 138 -31.92 8.60 7.16
CA VAL A 138 -31.71 9.03 8.57
C VAL A 138 -30.31 8.50 8.96
N ASP A 139 -29.40 9.16 9.68
CA ASP A 139 -29.41 10.40 10.44
C ASP A 139 -27.99 10.98 10.44
N ALA A 140 -27.87 12.30 10.33
CA ALA A 140 -26.59 13.01 10.30
C ALA A 140 -26.05 13.22 11.72
N SER A 141 -24.87 12.68 12.02
CA SER A 141 -24.14 12.95 13.27
C SER A 141 -22.71 13.41 12.97
N SER A 142 -22.49 14.71 13.14
CA SER A 142 -21.21 15.43 13.34
C SER A 142 -19.95 14.88 12.66
N ALA A 143 -19.76 15.26 11.39
CA ALA A 143 -18.46 15.26 10.75
C ALA A 143 -17.58 16.37 11.35
N THR A 144 -16.68 16.04 12.29
CA THR A 144 -15.51 16.87 12.56
C THR A 144 -14.53 16.69 11.40
N GLY A 145 -14.62 17.61 10.45
CA GLY A 145 -13.78 17.65 9.26
C GLY A 145 -12.30 17.57 9.62
N HIS A 146 -11.60 16.59 9.05
CA HIS A 146 -10.15 16.64 8.97
C HIS A 146 -9.80 17.77 8.02
N GLN A 147 -9.44 18.91 8.60
CA GLN A 147 -8.81 20.04 7.92
C GLN A 147 -7.54 19.51 7.26
N ARG A 148 -7.59 19.25 5.94
CA ARG A 148 -6.41 19.46 5.11
C ARG A 148 -5.94 20.87 5.40
N ALA A 149 -4.67 21.03 5.74
CA ALA A 149 -4.05 22.34 5.84
C ALA A 149 -4.21 23.03 4.48
N SER A 150 -5.24 23.87 4.36
CA SER A 150 -5.38 24.82 3.27
C SER A 150 -4.22 25.77 3.42
N GLY A 151 -3.21 25.64 2.56
CA GLY A 151 -2.19 26.66 2.40
C GLY A 151 -2.90 28.01 2.25
N GLN A 152 -2.65 28.91 3.19
CA GLN A 152 -3.18 30.27 3.14
C GLN A 152 -2.79 30.88 1.79
N ARG A 153 -3.79 31.34 1.02
CA ARG A 153 -3.59 32.25 -0.11
C ARG A 153 -2.96 33.53 0.42
N LEU A 154 -1.64 33.63 0.32
CA LEU A 154 -0.97 34.91 0.27
C LEU A 154 -0.97 35.34 -1.19
N SER A 155 -1.86 36.28 -1.52
CA SER A 155 -1.79 37.01 -2.78
C SER A 155 -0.49 37.83 -2.79
N SER A 156 0.56 37.34 -3.43
CA SER A 156 1.71 38.16 -3.80
C SER A 156 1.71 38.33 -5.32
N ASP A 157 1.30 39.54 -5.74
CA ASP A 157 1.65 40.11 -7.02
C ASP A 157 3.16 39.97 -7.28
N GLY A 158 3.51 39.44 -8.46
CA GLY A 158 4.88 39.41 -8.96
C GLY A 158 5.46 38.01 -9.11
N ALA A 159 5.03 37.26 -10.11
CA ALA A 159 5.77 36.10 -10.60
C ALA A 159 7.17 36.55 -11.02
N LYS A 160 8.18 36.30 -10.17
CA LYS A 160 9.59 36.56 -10.49
C LYS A 160 9.98 35.65 -11.65
N VAL A 161 10.27 36.25 -12.80
CA VAL A 161 10.81 35.53 -13.95
C VAL A 161 12.09 34.80 -13.49
N PRO A 162 12.15 33.46 -13.60
CA PRO A 162 13.31 32.69 -13.20
C PRO A 162 14.56 33.21 -13.93
N SER A 163 15.70 33.29 -13.23
CA SER A 163 16.95 33.69 -13.88
C SER A 163 17.30 32.72 -15.03
N ARG A 164 18.10 33.16 -16.02
CA ARG A 164 18.54 32.29 -17.12
C ARG A 164 19.27 31.00 -16.69
N TRP A 165 19.64 30.89 -15.42
CA TRP A 165 20.33 29.75 -14.82
C TRP A 165 19.45 28.93 -13.87
N ALA A 166 18.16 29.27 -13.72
CA ALA A 166 17.27 28.73 -12.70
C ALA A 166 17.11 27.19 -12.74
N LEU A 167 17.49 26.55 -13.85
CA LEU A 167 17.51 25.09 -14.01
C LEU A 167 18.83 24.58 -14.59
N SER A 168 19.91 25.35 -14.45
CA SER A 168 21.24 24.96 -14.95
C SER A 168 21.84 23.76 -14.22
N HIS A 169 21.33 23.45 -13.02
CA HIS A 169 21.73 22.32 -12.20
C HIS A 169 20.49 21.64 -11.62
N LEU A 170 20.53 20.32 -11.55
CA LEU A 170 19.47 19.48 -11.02
C LEU A 170 20.03 18.62 -9.88
N ALA A 171 19.24 18.48 -8.81
CA ALA A 171 19.56 17.62 -7.69
C ALA A 171 18.81 16.30 -7.83
N PHE A 172 19.56 15.19 -7.81
CA PHE A 172 19.06 13.83 -7.89
C PHE A 172 19.24 13.15 -6.53
N LEU A 173 18.17 12.53 -6.05
CA LEU A 173 18.21 11.72 -4.82
C LEU A 173 18.51 10.27 -5.18
N LYS A 174 19.54 9.71 -4.55
CA LYS A 174 19.88 8.28 -4.65
C LYS A 174 19.60 7.60 -3.32
N PHE A 175 18.85 6.52 -3.36
CA PHE A 175 18.48 5.73 -2.20
C PHE A 175 19.21 4.37 -2.18
N PRO A 176 19.30 3.71 -1.01
CA PRO A 176 19.75 2.33 -0.88
C PRO A 176 18.92 1.33 -1.70
N GLU A 177 19.50 0.16 -2.00
CA GLU A 177 18.92 -0.86 -2.90
C GLU A 177 17.64 -1.52 -2.36
N GLU A 178 17.36 -1.41 -1.06
CA GLU A 178 16.11 -1.90 -0.49
C GLU A 178 14.87 -1.12 -0.98
N PHE A 179 15.06 0.08 -1.54
CA PHE A 179 14.00 0.93 -2.05
C PHE A 179 14.01 1.00 -3.58
N ASP A 180 12.81 1.11 -4.15
CA ASP A 180 12.66 1.38 -5.58
C ASP A 180 12.27 2.83 -5.82
N THR A 181 12.91 3.46 -6.80
CA THR A 181 12.61 4.82 -7.23
C THR A 181 12.05 4.85 -8.63
N SER A 182 10.99 5.62 -8.86
CA SER A 182 10.51 5.89 -10.22
C SER A 182 11.52 6.71 -11.02
N LYS A 183 11.28 6.81 -12.33
CA LYS A 183 11.93 7.86 -13.13
C LYS A 183 11.60 9.24 -12.55
N PRO A 184 12.56 10.17 -12.48
CA PRO A 184 12.29 11.55 -12.05
C PRO A 184 11.29 12.24 -12.98
N LYS A 185 10.42 13.08 -12.42
CA LYS A 185 9.43 13.87 -13.14
C LYS A 185 9.54 15.33 -12.71
N PHE A 186 9.46 16.26 -13.66
CA PHE A 186 9.33 17.67 -13.34
C PHE A 186 7.91 17.96 -12.87
N CYS A 187 7.79 18.74 -11.80
CA CYS A 187 6.54 19.26 -11.29
C CYS A 187 6.68 20.77 -11.14
N GLU A 188 5.68 21.53 -11.56
CA GLU A 188 5.62 22.97 -11.39
C GLU A 188 4.54 23.28 -10.35
N ASP A 189 4.90 24.10 -9.36
CA ASP A 189 4.01 24.61 -8.33
C ASP A 189 4.15 26.13 -8.25
N ASP A 190 3.03 26.83 -8.08
CA ASP A 190 3.01 28.31 -8.06
C ASP A 190 3.81 28.91 -6.89
N VAL A 191 4.03 28.14 -5.82
CA VAL A 191 4.75 28.56 -4.61
C VAL A 191 6.20 28.06 -4.62
N GLU A 192 6.42 26.78 -4.93
CA GLU A 192 7.75 26.15 -4.89
C GLU A 192 8.53 26.28 -6.21
N GLY A 193 7.87 26.66 -7.29
CA GLY A 193 8.46 26.72 -8.63
C GLY A 193 8.60 25.34 -9.26
N VAL A 194 9.69 25.12 -10.00
CA VAL A 194 9.96 23.87 -10.70
C VAL A 194 10.78 22.92 -9.82
N SER A 195 10.24 21.74 -9.54
CA SER A 195 10.85 20.71 -8.71
C SER A 195 11.01 19.40 -9.47
N LEU A 196 12.01 18.61 -9.06
CA LEU A 196 12.22 17.24 -9.55
C LEU A 196 11.65 16.24 -8.54
N CYS A 197 10.60 15.53 -8.92
CA CYS A 197 9.88 14.60 -8.07
C CYS A 197 10.21 13.15 -8.42
N VAL A 198 10.34 12.32 -7.39
CA VAL A 198 10.58 10.88 -7.51
C VAL A 198 9.65 10.13 -6.55
N MET A 199 9.06 9.03 -7.02
CA MET A 199 8.28 8.14 -6.17
C MET A 199 9.20 7.11 -5.53
N LEU A 200 9.24 7.08 -4.21
CA LEU A 200 9.99 6.09 -3.42
C LEU A 200 9.03 5.02 -2.92
N SER A 201 9.29 3.76 -3.29
CA SER A 201 8.47 2.60 -2.93
C SER A 201 9.19 1.68 -1.93
N HIS A 202 8.48 0.70 -1.39
CA HIS A 202 9.00 -0.27 -0.44
C HIS A 202 9.47 0.30 0.91
N LEU A 203 8.86 1.41 1.36
CA LEU A 203 9.20 2.04 2.64
C LEU A 203 9.16 1.08 3.83
N GLN A 204 8.30 0.06 3.80
CA GLN A 204 8.22 -0.98 4.83
C GLN A 204 9.50 -1.83 4.98
N ARG A 205 10.45 -1.75 4.04
CA ARG A 205 11.75 -2.43 4.13
C ARG A 205 12.80 -1.61 4.88
N ALA A 206 12.52 -0.34 5.16
CA ALA A 206 13.45 0.53 5.89
C ALA A 206 13.72 -0.02 7.30
N LYS A 207 14.98 0.06 7.73
CA LYS A 207 15.43 -0.31 9.07
C LYS A 207 15.68 0.95 9.92
N GLY A 208 14.69 1.82 9.99
CA GLY A 208 14.77 3.11 10.69
C GLY A 208 14.62 4.30 9.74
N GLU A 209 15.37 5.37 10.01
CA GLU A 209 15.36 6.58 9.21
C GLU A 209 15.79 6.33 7.76
N ILE A 210 15.18 7.05 6.83
CA ILE A 210 15.56 7.00 5.43
C ILE A 210 16.80 7.84 5.22
N ILE A 211 17.84 7.24 4.68
CA ILE A 211 19.09 7.90 4.34
C ILE A 211 19.24 7.91 2.82
N CYS A 212 19.60 9.05 2.24
CA CYS A 212 19.85 9.19 0.82
C CYS A 212 21.15 9.94 0.53
N SER A 213 21.60 9.90 -0.72
CA SER A 213 22.67 10.75 -1.24
C SER A 213 22.08 11.76 -2.22
N VAL A 214 22.48 13.01 -2.11
CA VAL A 214 22.07 14.08 -3.01
C VAL A 214 23.19 14.33 -4.01
N LYS A 215 22.91 14.09 -5.29
CA LYS A 215 23.83 14.37 -6.40
C LYS A 215 23.38 15.62 -7.12
N LEU A 216 24.25 16.62 -7.21
CA LEU A 216 24.02 17.81 -8.02
C LEU A 216 24.72 17.62 -9.37
N SER A 217 23.96 17.70 -10.45
CA SER A 217 24.45 17.56 -11.82
C SER A 217 24.06 18.77 -12.66
N LYS A 218 24.89 19.14 -13.63
CA LYS A 218 24.53 20.20 -14.58
C LYS A 218 23.43 19.70 -15.50
N ALA A 219 22.36 20.47 -15.72
CA ALA A 219 21.31 20.11 -16.65
C ALA A 219 21.88 20.09 -18.08
N ASN A 220 21.77 18.94 -18.75
CA ASN A 220 22.09 18.81 -20.18
C ASN A 220 20.77 18.79 -20.93
N VAL A 221 20.65 19.59 -21.98
CA VAL A 221 19.41 19.77 -22.75
C VAL A 221 19.03 18.49 -23.51
N ASP A 222 20.00 17.59 -23.75
CA ASP A 222 19.81 16.46 -24.66
C ASP A 222 19.95 15.05 -24.02
N GLU A 223 20.47 14.92 -22.80
CA GLU A 223 20.73 13.60 -22.17
C GLU A 223 20.66 13.63 -20.63
N GLY A 224 19.64 12.98 -20.05
CA GLY A 224 19.61 12.39 -18.70
C GLY A 224 20.31 13.13 -17.54
N GLU A 225 20.95 12.36 -16.64
CA GLU A 225 21.83 12.91 -15.59
C GLU A 225 23.07 13.53 -16.27
N GLY A 226 23.13 14.85 -16.36
CA GLY A 226 24.29 15.54 -16.91
C GLY A 226 25.53 15.45 -16.00
N LYS A 227 26.59 16.19 -16.36
CA LYS A 227 27.88 16.11 -15.65
C LYS A 227 27.71 16.40 -14.15
N LEU A 228 28.13 15.44 -13.33
CA LEU A 228 28.16 15.56 -11.88
C LEU A 228 29.02 16.75 -11.43
N VAL A 229 28.46 17.57 -10.54
CA VAL A 229 29.10 18.76 -9.97
C VAL A 229 29.47 18.54 -8.51
N ALA A 230 28.55 17.97 -7.72
CA ALA A 230 28.79 17.70 -6.31
C ALA A 230 27.96 16.50 -5.83
N ILE A 231 28.45 15.81 -4.81
CA ILE A 231 27.69 14.77 -4.10
C ILE A 231 27.73 15.08 -2.61
N ARG A 232 26.58 14.95 -1.96
CA ARG A 232 26.48 14.91 -0.50
C ARG A 232 25.89 13.58 -0.09
N GLU A 233 26.69 12.76 0.58
CA GLU A 233 26.27 11.44 1.00
C GLU A 233 25.56 11.47 2.36
N ARG A 234 24.80 10.40 2.64
CA ARG A 234 24.23 10.09 3.96
C ARG A 234 23.39 11.22 4.56
N GLN A 235 22.50 11.81 3.76
CA GLN A 235 21.50 12.77 4.23
C GLN A 235 20.31 12.01 4.82
N SER A 236 20.00 12.28 6.09
CA SER A 236 18.81 11.70 6.72
C SER A 236 17.58 12.51 6.35
N LEU A 237 16.54 11.82 5.89
CA LEU A 237 15.17 12.32 5.75
C LEU A 237 14.32 12.02 7.00
N GLY A 238 14.91 11.40 8.03
CA GLY A 238 14.22 10.93 9.22
C GLY A 238 13.27 9.76 8.96
N HIS A 239 12.37 9.52 9.90
CA HIS A 239 11.29 8.54 9.73
C HIS A 239 10.13 9.14 8.92
N VAL A 240 9.85 8.53 7.77
CA VAL A 240 8.76 8.86 6.86
C VAL A 240 7.70 7.74 6.88
N LEU A 241 6.43 8.09 7.14
CA LEU A 241 5.29 7.17 7.07
C LEU A 241 5.49 5.88 7.88
N ILE A 242 5.37 4.72 7.23
CA ILE A 242 5.43 3.38 7.82
C ILE A 242 6.76 3.06 8.50
N THR A 243 7.83 3.79 8.17
CA THR A 243 9.17 3.59 8.77
C THR A 243 9.23 3.92 10.25
N ARG A 244 8.19 4.54 10.81
CA ARG A 244 8.04 4.75 12.27
C ARG A 244 7.64 3.49 13.01
N LEU A 245 7.11 2.49 12.31
CA LEU A 245 6.76 1.22 12.92
C LEU A 245 8.01 0.36 13.03
N GLU A 246 8.32 -0.06 14.24
CA GLU A 246 9.34 -1.07 14.51
C GLU A 246 8.75 -2.45 14.19
N LEU A 247 8.79 -2.82 12.91
CA LEU A 247 8.36 -4.14 12.47
C LEU A 247 9.40 -5.17 12.95
N ASP A 248 9.10 -5.86 14.05
CA ASP A 248 9.97 -6.85 14.67
C ASP A 248 10.49 -7.90 13.66
N LYS A 249 11.81 -8.14 13.70
CA LYS A 249 12.54 -9.00 12.74
C LYS A 249 12.45 -10.50 13.05
N SER A 250 11.67 -10.92 14.03
CA SER A 250 11.58 -12.34 14.41
C SER A 250 10.97 -13.24 13.32
N ASP A 251 10.45 -12.66 12.22
CA ASP A 251 9.75 -13.37 11.15
C ASP A 251 10.56 -13.55 9.84
N GLN A 252 11.87 -13.26 9.79
CA GLN A 252 12.70 -13.60 8.62
C GLN A 252 13.40 -14.96 8.73
N SER A 253 13.06 -15.75 9.74
CA SER A 253 13.60 -17.09 9.97
C SER A 253 12.52 -18.02 10.47
N GLU A 254 11.54 -18.35 9.62
CA GLU A 254 10.73 -19.56 9.68
C GLU A 254 10.26 -19.93 8.27
#